data_AF-I9KAT3-F1
#
_entry.id   AF-I9KAT3-F1
#
_cell.length_a   1.000
_cell.length_b   1.000
_cell.length_c   1.000
_cell.angle_alpha   90.00
_cell.angle_beta   90.00
_cell.angle_gamma   90.00
#
_symmetry.space_group_name_H-M   'P 1'
#
loop_
_entity.id
_entity.type
_entity.pdbx_description
1 polymer ?
#
loop_
_entity_poly.entity_id
_entity_poly.type
_entity_poly.pdbx_seq_one_letter_code
_entity_poly.pdbx_strand_id
1 'polypeptide(L)'
;MTSHYLGDDPAAAELWDFAVLGSGYAALTGFLHSLALLDTNGVPPSRFVPLVAQWLHGMTEYMPELAREIESGDYSAGVSPVGMNQVAVESLARVSEHLGIDADVLGPLRALLERGVAQGHADGVSQACSSSCGGVRRSSRATMSAWPAPGRGDSGWPGAATHGDMDECCDVPA
;
A
#
# COMPACT_ATOMS: atom_id res chain seq x y z
N MET A 1 8.86 13.97 18.91
CA MET A 1 7.70 13.87 18.02
C MET A 1 7.23 15.29 17.75
N THR A 2 7.32 15.75 16.51
CA THR A 2 6.94 17.10 16.10
C THR A 2 5.49 17.09 15.63
N SER A 3 4.71 18.08 16.04
CA SER A 3 3.35 18.28 15.52
C SER A 3 3.43 18.87 14.11
N HIS A 4 2.60 18.38 13.19
CA HIS A 4 2.47 18.91 11.83
C HIS A 4 1.08 19.53 11.66
N TYR A 5 1.04 20.77 11.19
CA TYR A 5 -0.21 21.45 10.86
C TYR A 5 -0.57 21.16 9.40
N LEU A 6 -1.73 20.56 9.16
CA LEU A 6 -2.18 20.07 7.84
C LEU A 6 -3.25 20.98 7.19
N GLY A 7 -3.51 22.14 7.78
CA GLY A 7 -4.54 23.10 7.34
C GLY A 7 -5.75 23.14 8.29
N ASP A 8 -6.72 23.98 7.94
CA ASP A 8 -7.91 24.25 8.76
C ASP A 8 -9.00 23.17 8.64
N ASP A 9 -8.93 22.31 7.62
CA ASP A 9 -9.92 21.25 7.40
C ASP A 9 -9.61 20.03 8.28
N PRO A 10 -10.47 19.67 9.25
CA PRO A 10 -10.24 18.50 10.11
C PRO A 10 -10.19 17.18 9.32
N ALA A 11 -10.87 17.09 8.17
CA ALA A 11 -10.83 15.89 7.33
C ALA A 11 -9.44 15.65 6.72
N ALA A 12 -8.58 16.70 6.64
CA ALA A 12 -7.22 16.54 6.18
C ALA A 12 -6.40 15.68 7.17
N ALA A 13 -6.53 15.90 8.47
CA ALA A 13 -5.78 15.11 9.45
C ALA A 13 -6.16 13.62 9.41
N GLU A 14 -7.45 13.33 9.27
CA GLU A 14 -7.96 11.95 9.16
C GLU A 14 -7.48 11.26 7.88
N LEU A 15 -7.49 11.95 6.74
CA LEU A 15 -6.99 11.39 5.49
C LEU A 15 -5.50 11.05 5.55
N TRP A 16 -4.69 11.89 6.20
CA TRP A 16 -3.26 11.62 6.40
C TRP A 16 -3.04 10.40 7.30
N ASP A 17 -3.85 10.25 8.36
CA ASP A 17 -3.79 9.08 9.24
C ASP A 17 -4.09 7.79 8.47
N PHE A 18 -5.16 7.78 7.67
CA PHE A 18 -5.50 6.63 6.83
C PHE A 18 -4.45 6.31 5.76
N ALA A 19 -3.80 7.33 5.17
CA ALA A 19 -2.72 7.12 4.21
C ALA A 19 -1.50 6.43 4.86
N VAL A 20 -1.15 6.84 6.08
CA VAL A 20 -0.07 6.21 6.86
C VAL A 20 -0.46 4.79 7.27
N LEU A 21 -1.68 4.60 7.79
CA LEU A 21 -2.20 3.28 8.18
C LEU A 21 -2.22 2.31 7.01
N GLY A 22 -2.73 2.72 5.84
CA GLY A 22 -2.77 1.90 4.64
C GLY A 22 -1.38 1.43 4.20
N SER A 23 -0.38 2.32 4.27
CA SER A 23 1.01 1.97 4.00
C SER A 23 1.54 0.92 4.97
N GLY A 24 1.21 1.06 6.26
CA GLY A 24 1.57 0.10 7.30
C GLY A 24 0.93 -1.28 7.09
N TYR A 25 -0.37 -1.34 6.78
CA TYR A 25 -1.06 -2.60 6.52
C TYR A 25 -0.55 -3.31 5.26
N ALA A 26 -0.18 -2.57 4.22
CA ALA A 26 0.44 -3.14 3.03
C ALA A 26 1.78 -3.82 3.36
N ALA A 27 2.65 -3.13 4.12
CA ALA A 27 3.92 -3.69 4.58
C ALA A 27 3.74 -4.92 5.50
N LEU A 28 2.78 -4.85 6.43
CA LEU A 28 2.45 -5.96 7.33
C LEU A 28 1.97 -7.20 6.56
N THR A 29 1.09 -7.01 5.57
CA THR A 29 0.55 -8.12 4.76
C THR A 29 1.67 -8.76 3.94
N GLY A 30 2.56 -7.97 3.33
CA GLY A 30 3.74 -8.49 2.62
C GLY A 30 4.71 -9.26 3.54
N PHE A 31 4.90 -8.81 4.78
CA PHE A 31 5.71 -9.53 5.76
C PHE A 31 5.10 -10.89 6.12
N LEU A 32 3.80 -10.95 6.41
CA LEU A 32 3.11 -12.20 6.73
C LEU A 32 3.15 -13.21 5.57
N HIS A 33 2.95 -12.74 4.33
CA HIS A 33 3.10 -13.56 3.13
C HIS A 33 4.54 -14.12 3.00
N SER A 34 5.55 -13.29 3.25
CA SER A 34 6.95 -13.72 3.23
C SER A 34 7.23 -14.82 4.27
N LEU A 35 6.62 -14.74 5.46
CA LEU A 35 6.75 -15.79 6.47
C LEU A 35 6.09 -17.10 6.03
N ALA A 36 4.91 -17.05 5.39
CA ALA A 36 4.26 -18.23 4.85
C ALA A 36 5.11 -18.92 3.77
N LEU A 37 5.74 -18.14 2.89
CA LEU A 37 6.68 -18.68 1.90
C LEU A 37 7.88 -19.37 2.55
N LEU A 38 8.47 -18.74 3.56
CA LEU A 38 9.68 -19.25 4.24
C LEU A 38 9.40 -20.46 5.13
N ASP A 39 8.17 -20.58 5.67
CA ASP A 39 7.73 -21.73 6.45
C ASP A 39 7.74 -23.04 5.64
N THR A 40 7.54 -22.96 4.31
CA THR A 40 7.62 -24.13 3.41
C THR A 40 8.98 -24.84 3.44
N ASN A 41 10.03 -24.15 3.89
CA ASN A 41 11.38 -24.68 4.06
C ASN A 41 11.85 -24.65 5.53
N GLY A 42 10.94 -24.48 6.49
CA GLY A 42 11.22 -24.49 7.93
C GLY A 42 12.11 -23.35 8.40
N VAL A 43 12.14 -22.21 7.69
CA VAL A 43 12.93 -21.06 8.10
C VAL A 43 12.18 -20.32 9.21
N PRO A 44 12.75 -20.19 10.42
CA PRO A 44 12.07 -19.51 11.51
C PRO A 44 11.95 -18.01 11.22
N PRO A 45 10.82 -17.36 11.56
CA PRO A 45 10.61 -15.92 11.33
C PRO A 45 11.73 -15.04 11.88
N SER A 46 12.28 -15.39 13.04
CA SER A 46 13.36 -14.64 13.69
C SER A 46 14.65 -14.56 12.88
N ARG A 47 14.90 -15.51 11.96
CA ARG A 47 16.05 -15.43 11.03
C ARG A 47 15.79 -14.52 9.85
N PHE A 48 14.52 -14.29 9.49
CA PHE A 48 14.14 -13.44 8.37
C PHE A 48 13.99 -11.96 8.76
N VAL A 49 13.52 -11.69 9.98
CA VAL A 49 13.26 -10.32 10.47
C VAL A 49 14.42 -9.34 10.19
N PRO A 50 15.71 -9.66 10.46
CA PRO A 50 16.79 -8.72 10.19
C PRO A 50 16.92 -8.35 8.70
N LEU A 51 16.68 -9.31 7.81
CA LEU A 51 16.78 -9.10 6.37
C LEU A 51 15.66 -8.21 5.84
N VAL A 52 14.41 -8.52 6.19
CA VAL A 52 13.26 -7.72 5.74
C VAL A 52 13.25 -6.33 6.37
N ALA A 53 13.70 -6.19 7.62
CA ALA A 53 13.82 -4.89 8.27
C ALA A 53 14.85 -3.99 7.57
N GLN A 54 16.02 -4.54 7.20
CA GLN A 54 17.02 -3.81 6.42
C GLN A 54 16.47 -3.38 5.06
N TRP A 55 15.78 -4.28 4.36
CA TRP A 55 15.19 -3.97 3.06
C TRP A 55 14.12 -2.87 3.15
N LEU A 56 13.20 -2.99 4.12
CA LEU A 56 12.17 -1.97 4.37
C LEU A 56 12.77 -0.63 4.76
N HIS A 57 13.87 -0.61 5.51
CA HIS A 57 14.60 0.63 5.78
C HIS A 57 15.13 1.28 4.49
N GLY A 58 15.75 0.50 3.60
CA GLY A 58 16.15 1.01 2.28
C GLY A 58 14.97 1.56 1.48
N MET A 59 13.78 0.93 1.57
CA MET A 59 12.56 1.47 0.95
C MET A 59 12.16 2.82 1.55
N THR A 60 12.29 3.03 2.87
CA THR A 60 12.02 4.34 3.49
C THR A 60 12.97 5.43 2.99
N GLU A 61 14.24 5.09 2.70
CA GLU A 61 15.22 6.02 2.14
C GLU A 61 14.94 6.33 0.66
N TYR A 62 14.27 5.43 -0.06
CA TYR A 62 13.91 5.60 -1.48
C TYR A 62 12.63 6.40 -1.69
N MET A 63 11.71 6.46 -0.71
CA MET A 63 10.43 7.18 -0.83
C MET A 63 10.54 8.66 -1.26
N PRO A 64 11.51 9.47 -0.79
CA PRO A 64 11.66 10.86 -1.25
C PRO A 64 11.93 10.98 -2.75
N GLU A 65 12.66 10.03 -3.33
CA GLU A 65 12.95 10.01 -4.77
C GLU A 65 11.68 9.69 -5.56
N LEU A 66 10.90 8.70 -5.12
CA LEU A 66 9.59 8.39 -5.73
C LEU A 66 8.66 9.60 -5.70
N ALA A 67 8.63 10.35 -4.58
CA ALA A 67 7.85 11.58 -4.47
C ALA A 67 8.34 12.64 -5.48
N ARG A 68 9.65 12.85 -5.59
CA ARG A 68 10.26 13.79 -6.54
C ARG A 68 9.92 13.43 -7.99
N GLU A 69 9.99 12.16 -8.36
CA GLU A 69 9.61 11.66 -9.70
C GLU A 69 8.13 11.95 -9.99
N ILE A 70 7.23 11.65 -9.04
CA ILE A 70 5.79 11.90 -9.19
C ILE A 70 5.48 13.40 -9.31
N GLU A 71 6.11 14.24 -8.49
CA GLU A 71 5.89 15.70 -8.50
C GLU A 71 6.42 16.36 -9.77
N SER A 72 7.59 15.91 -10.25
CA SER A 72 8.20 16.45 -11.48
C SER A 72 7.58 15.88 -12.75
N GLY A 73 7.00 14.69 -12.69
CA GLY A 73 6.58 13.92 -13.86
C GLY A 73 7.75 13.38 -14.69
N ASP A 74 8.99 13.49 -14.20
CA ASP A 74 10.18 12.94 -14.84
C ASP A 74 10.57 11.62 -14.17
N TYR A 75 10.36 10.53 -14.92
CA TYR A 75 10.61 9.17 -14.49
C TYR A 75 11.90 8.57 -15.08
N SER A 76 12.60 9.32 -15.95
CA SER A 76 13.71 8.82 -16.77
C SER A 76 14.96 8.44 -15.96
N ALA A 77 15.12 9.03 -14.77
CA ALA A 77 16.20 8.71 -13.84
C ALA A 77 15.87 7.52 -12.90
N GLY A 78 14.66 6.96 -13.02
CA GLY A 78 14.18 5.92 -12.12
C GLY A 78 15.01 4.64 -12.21
N VAL A 79 15.58 4.23 -11.07
CA VAL A 79 16.43 3.05 -10.94
C VAL A 79 15.66 1.73 -10.86
N SER A 80 14.31 1.80 -10.93
CA SER A 80 13.41 0.66 -10.77
C SER A 80 12.37 0.63 -11.88
N PRO A 81 12.71 0.13 -13.09
CA PRO A 81 11.82 0.16 -14.25
C PRO A 81 10.50 -0.61 -14.01
N VAL A 82 9.37 -0.11 -14.53
CA VAL A 82 8.05 -0.75 -14.41
C VAL A 82 8.08 -2.20 -14.88
N GLY A 83 8.68 -2.48 -16.05
CA GLY A 83 8.76 -3.83 -16.61
C GLY A 83 9.58 -4.80 -15.75
N MET A 84 10.65 -4.32 -15.11
CA MET A 84 11.43 -5.13 -14.18
C MET A 84 10.60 -5.53 -12.95
N ASN A 85 9.84 -4.59 -12.40
CA ASN A 85 8.95 -4.85 -11.26
C ASN A 85 7.81 -5.80 -11.64
N GLN A 86 7.23 -5.67 -12.84
CA GLN A 86 6.19 -6.58 -13.32
C GLN A 86 6.71 -8.03 -13.34
N VAL A 87 7.87 -8.27 -13.96
CA VAL A 87 8.49 -9.60 -14.03
C VAL A 87 8.78 -10.17 -12.64
N ALA A 88 9.26 -9.34 -11.71
CA ALA A 88 9.53 -9.75 -10.34
C ALA A 88 8.24 -10.16 -9.60
N VAL A 89 7.18 -9.34 -9.66
CA VAL A 89 5.89 -9.59 -9.00
C VAL A 89 5.21 -10.84 -9.59
N GLU A 90 5.22 -11.01 -10.92
CA GLU A 90 4.70 -12.22 -11.56
C GLU A 90 5.48 -13.47 -11.13
N SER A 91 6.80 -13.37 -11.00
CA SER A 91 7.62 -14.49 -10.55
C SER A 91 7.33 -14.86 -9.10
N LEU A 92 7.17 -13.87 -8.23
CA LEU A 92 6.79 -14.10 -6.84
C LEU A 92 5.41 -14.75 -6.73
N ALA A 93 4.44 -14.30 -7.52
CA ALA A 93 3.11 -14.91 -7.58
C ALA A 93 3.18 -16.38 -8.00
N ARG A 94 3.88 -16.68 -9.11
CA ARG A 94 4.08 -18.06 -9.59
C ARG A 94 4.74 -18.97 -8.56
N VAL A 95 5.76 -18.46 -7.85
CA VAL A 95 6.43 -19.21 -6.78
C VAL A 95 5.49 -19.48 -5.62
N SER A 96 4.69 -18.49 -5.23
CA SER A 96 3.70 -18.63 -4.15
C SER A 96 2.67 -19.71 -4.49
N GLU A 97 2.09 -19.62 -5.67
CA GLU A 97 1.11 -20.60 -6.18
C GLU A 97 1.70 -22.01 -6.27
N HIS A 98 2.94 -22.13 -6.72
CA HIS A 98 3.65 -23.42 -6.78
C HIS A 98 3.83 -24.06 -5.39
N LEU A 99 4.02 -23.23 -4.36
CA LEU A 99 4.14 -23.66 -2.97
C LEU A 99 2.78 -23.83 -2.27
N GLY A 100 1.65 -23.61 -2.97
CA GLY A 100 0.31 -23.67 -2.40
C GLY A 100 -0.02 -22.49 -1.47
N ILE A 101 0.71 -21.39 -1.58
CA ILE A 101 0.51 -20.16 -0.82
C ILE A 101 -0.28 -19.17 -1.68
N ASP A 102 -1.30 -18.55 -1.08
CA ASP A 102 -2.09 -17.52 -1.74
C ASP A 102 -1.24 -16.31 -2.16
N ALA A 103 -1.36 -15.93 -3.42
CA ALA A 103 -0.66 -14.82 -4.06
C ALA A 103 -1.51 -13.54 -4.17
N ASP A 104 -2.75 -13.53 -3.70
CA ASP A 104 -3.69 -12.41 -3.82
C ASP A 104 -3.19 -11.13 -3.16
N VAL A 105 -2.31 -11.23 -2.16
CA VAL A 105 -1.59 -10.09 -1.57
C VAL A 105 -0.83 -9.26 -2.60
N LEU A 106 -0.38 -9.87 -3.71
CA LEU A 106 0.33 -9.20 -4.80
C LEU A 106 -0.62 -8.60 -5.84
N GLY A 107 -1.91 -8.95 -5.79
CA GLY A 107 -2.91 -8.59 -6.79
C GLY A 107 -2.99 -7.08 -7.10
N PRO A 108 -3.11 -6.20 -6.09
CA PRO A 108 -3.17 -4.75 -6.34
C PRO A 108 -1.94 -4.19 -7.05
N LEU A 109 -0.74 -4.62 -6.65
CA LEU A 109 0.52 -4.18 -7.26
C LEU A 109 0.69 -4.77 -8.67
N ARG A 110 0.34 -6.04 -8.86
CA ARG A 110 0.34 -6.70 -10.17
C ARG A 110 -0.54 -5.92 -11.16
N ALA A 111 -1.78 -5.62 -10.77
CA ALA A 111 -2.71 -4.87 -11.61
C ALA A 111 -2.22 -3.44 -11.92
N LEU A 112 -1.54 -2.80 -10.96
CA LEU A 112 -0.95 -1.47 -11.16
C LEU A 112 0.17 -1.50 -12.21
N LEU A 113 1.07 -2.48 -12.12
CA LEU A 113 2.20 -2.65 -13.04
C LEU A 113 1.72 -3.05 -14.45
N GLU A 114 0.77 -3.98 -14.54
CA GLU A 114 0.13 -4.38 -15.80
C GLU A 114 -0.49 -3.19 -16.53
N ARG A 115 -1.23 -2.33 -15.82
CA ARG A 115 -1.78 -1.09 -16.40
C ARG A 115 -0.67 -0.14 -16.85
N GLY A 116 0.40 0.00 -16.06
CA GLY A 116 1.55 0.82 -16.42
C GLY A 116 2.17 0.37 -17.74
N VAL A 117 2.46 -0.92 -17.87
CA VAL A 117 3.03 -1.47 -19.12
C VAL A 117 2.07 -1.35 -20.29
N ALA A 118 0.77 -1.59 -20.10
CA ALA A 118 -0.23 -1.41 -21.15
C ALA A 118 -0.35 0.05 -21.63
N GLN A 119 -0.03 1.01 -20.77
CA GLN A 119 0.04 2.45 -21.09
C GLN A 119 1.37 2.87 -21.72
N GLY A 120 2.32 1.94 -21.90
CA GLY A 120 3.63 2.20 -22.46
C GLY A 120 4.64 2.79 -21.45
N HIS A 121 4.36 2.69 -20.15
CA HIS A 121 5.30 3.12 -19.11
C HIS A 121 6.49 2.16 -19.04
N ALA A 122 7.69 2.67 -19.33
CA ALA A 122 8.93 1.89 -19.39
C ALA A 122 9.94 2.31 -18.32
N ASP A 123 9.76 3.48 -17.71
CA ASP A 123 10.72 4.11 -16.81
C ASP A 123 10.42 3.73 -15.35
N GLY A 124 10.73 4.58 -14.38
CA GLY A 124 10.58 4.31 -12.94
C GLY A 124 9.19 3.80 -12.52
N VAL A 125 9.15 2.91 -11.54
CA VAL A 125 7.92 2.27 -11.01
C VAL A 125 6.89 3.28 -10.49
N SER A 126 7.35 4.46 -10.04
CA SER A 126 6.52 5.61 -9.69
C SER A 126 5.63 6.10 -10.84
N GLN A 127 6.03 5.90 -12.10
CA GLN A 127 5.24 6.22 -13.29
C GLN A 127 3.90 5.48 -13.28
N ALA A 128 3.85 4.27 -12.70
CA ALA A 128 2.61 3.50 -12.56
C ALA A 128 1.60 4.19 -11.62
N CYS A 129 2.01 5.07 -10.70
CA CYS A 129 1.12 5.85 -9.83
C CYS A 129 0.14 6.74 -10.63
N SER A 130 0.59 7.29 -11.77
CA SER A 130 -0.26 8.09 -12.65
C SER A 130 -1.51 7.32 -13.13
N SER A 131 -1.39 6.00 -13.28
CA SER A 131 -2.48 5.11 -13.70
C SER A 131 -3.56 4.90 -12.63
N SER A 132 -3.22 5.05 -11.34
CA SER A 132 -4.19 5.05 -10.23
C SER A 132 -4.85 6.42 -9.99
N CYS A 133 -4.19 7.51 -10.39
CA CYS A 133 -4.66 8.88 -10.20
C CYS A 133 -5.67 9.33 -11.28
N GLY A 134 -5.73 8.64 -12.43
CA GLY A 134 -6.51 9.05 -13.60
C GLY A 134 -8.04 9.16 -13.44
N GLY A 135 -8.60 8.77 -12.29
CA GLY A 135 -10.03 8.89 -11.98
C GLY A 135 -10.39 9.89 -10.87
N VAL A 136 -9.42 10.33 -10.06
CA VAL A 136 -9.68 11.29 -8.97
C VAL A 136 -9.73 12.69 -9.56
N ARG A 137 -10.90 13.06 -10.10
CA ARG A 137 -11.21 14.48 -10.31
C ARG A 137 -10.97 15.19 -8.98
N ARG A 138 -10.24 16.30 -9.01
CA ARG A 138 -10.02 17.23 -7.88
C ARG A 138 -11.32 17.83 -7.27
N SER A 139 -12.49 17.34 -7.69
CA SER A 139 -13.82 17.66 -7.20
C SER A 139 -14.49 16.33 -6.88
N SER A 140 -14.82 15.97 -5.64
CA SER A 140 -15.57 16.72 -4.64
C SER A 140 -15.03 16.37 -3.26
N ARG A 141 -15.19 17.29 -2.31
CA ARG A 141 -14.86 17.12 -0.90
C ARG A 141 -15.58 15.86 -0.38
N ALA A 142 -14.88 14.74 -0.28
CA ALA A 142 -15.42 13.55 0.38
C ALA A 142 -15.49 13.88 1.87
N THR A 143 -16.67 14.22 2.36
CA THR A 143 -16.92 14.24 3.80
C THR A 143 -16.96 12.79 4.26
N MET A 144 -15.82 12.26 4.72
CA MET A 144 -15.85 11.05 5.52
C MET A 144 -16.58 11.42 6.82
N SER A 145 -17.69 10.75 7.12
CA SER A 145 -18.32 10.87 8.43
C SER A 145 -17.36 10.29 9.46
N ALA A 146 -16.97 11.12 10.43
CA ALA A 146 -16.03 10.78 11.48
C ALA A 146 -16.34 9.41 12.09
N TRP A 147 -15.37 8.52 12.08
CA TRP A 147 -15.45 7.25 12.80
C TRP A 147 -15.59 7.55 14.31
N PRO A 148 -16.41 6.81 15.08
CA PRO A 148 -16.49 7.05 16.52
C PRO A 148 -15.12 6.76 17.14
N ALA A 149 -14.54 7.76 17.78
CA ALA A 149 -13.25 7.63 18.44
C ALA A 149 -13.27 6.46 19.44
N PRO A 150 -12.26 5.56 19.44
CA PRO A 150 -12.20 4.49 20.42
C PRO A 150 -12.10 5.09 21.83
N GLY A 151 -12.98 4.64 22.73
CA GLY A 151 -12.97 5.04 24.13
C GLY A 151 -11.59 4.77 24.75
N ARG A 152 -11.07 5.73 25.51
CA ARG A 152 -9.82 5.57 26.26
C ARG A 152 -9.97 4.42 27.25
N GLY A 153 -9.41 3.27 26.90
CA GLY A 153 -9.35 2.08 27.74
C GLY A 153 -8.08 1.32 27.41
N ASP A 154 -7.23 1.18 28.42
CA ASP A 154 -5.85 0.73 28.30
C ASP A 154 -5.80 -0.78 27.99
N SER A 155 -5.42 -1.16 26.76
CA SER A 155 -4.73 -2.41 26.35
C SER A 155 -5.07 -2.80 24.90
N GLY A 156 -4.01 -3.00 24.10
CA GLY A 156 -3.94 -3.85 22.89
C GLY A 156 -5.08 -3.85 21.87
N TRP A 157 -4.85 -3.18 20.72
CA TRP A 157 -5.51 -3.40 19.41
C TRP A 157 -7.06 -3.51 19.40
N PRO A 158 -7.79 -2.47 18.94
CA PRO A 158 -9.25 -2.54 18.89
C PRO A 158 -9.79 -2.94 17.49
N GLY A 159 -10.76 -3.88 17.50
CA GLY A 159 -11.95 -3.77 16.67
C GLY A 159 -12.04 -4.64 15.41
N ALA A 160 -12.25 -5.95 15.56
CA ALA A 160 -12.88 -6.74 14.50
C ALA A 160 -14.38 -6.38 14.43
N ALA A 161 -14.79 -5.61 13.42
CA ALA A 161 -16.21 -5.41 13.14
C ALA A 161 -16.83 -6.72 12.63
N THR A 162 -17.93 -7.15 13.24
CA THR A 162 -18.73 -8.29 12.78
C THR A 162 -19.58 -7.87 11.57
N HIS A 163 -19.94 -8.86 10.76
CA HIS A 163 -20.56 -8.84 9.42
C HIS A 163 -21.86 -8.00 9.22
N GLY A 164 -22.28 -7.14 10.16
CA GLY A 164 -23.57 -6.43 10.14
C GLY A 164 -23.53 -4.94 9.74
N ASP A 165 -22.36 -4.29 9.74
CA ASP A 165 -22.27 -2.81 9.56
C ASP A 165 -22.04 -2.36 8.10
N MET A 166 -22.06 -3.29 7.12
CA MET A 166 -21.72 -3.00 5.72
C MET A 166 -22.92 -2.59 4.85
N ASP A 167 -24.16 -2.78 5.32
CA ASP A 167 -25.37 -2.58 4.50
C ASP A 167 -25.94 -1.15 4.55
N GLU A 168 -25.45 -0.27 5.43
CA GLU A 168 -26.08 1.05 5.66
C GLU A 168 -25.46 2.21 4.85
N CYS A 169 -24.40 1.98 4.09
CA CYS A 169 -23.71 3.03 3.31
C CYS A 169 -24.27 3.29 1.90
N CYS A 170 -25.25 2.51 1.43
CA CYS A 170 -25.68 2.53 0.03
C CYS A 170 -26.98 3.29 -0.29
N ASP A 171 -27.66 3.91 0.69
CA ASP A 171 -28.89 4.66 0.42
C ASP A 171 -28.69 6.18 0.47
N VAL A 172 -28.62 6.80 -0.71
CA VAL A 172 -28.89 8.24 -0.89
C VAL A 172 -29.84 8.41 -2.09
N PRO A 173 -31.02 9.05 -1.93
CA PRO A 173 -31.97 9.22 -3.03
C PRO A 173 -31.54 10.32 -4.01
N ALA A 174 -32.08 10.23 -5.23
CA ALA A 174 -31.72 10.96 -6.46
C ALA A 174 -31.72 12.49 -6.38
#